data_AF-A0A075RCF1-F1
#
_entry.id   AF-A0A075RCF1-F1
#
_cell.length_a   1.000
_cell.length_b   1.000
_cell.length_c   1.000
_cell.angle_alpha   90.00
_cell.angle_beta   90.00
_cell.angle_gamma   90.00
#
_symmetry.space_group_name_H-M   'P 1'
#
loop_
_entity.id
_entity.type
_entity.pdbx_description
1 polymer ?
#
loop_
_entity_poly.entity_id
_entity_poly.type
_entity_poly.pdbx_seq_one_letter_code
_entity_poly.pdbx_strand_id
1 'polypeptide(L)'
;MHFTILLFQIVCIGLFSVSIFNKFTSSKTMVQHWNEYGYPMWLMYVTATCELIGFIGVIASFWIPAALKFSASIFIVIMIAALYAHIIRAKHKPITSLRAVIVLILCIIVVSG
;
A
#
# COMPACT_ATOMS: atom_id res chain seq x y z
N MET A 1 -16.36 9.78 -12.65
CA MET A 1 -15.02 10.04 -12.06
C MET A 1 -15.06 10.33 -10.56
N HIS A 2 -15.93 11.21 -10.05
CA HIS A 2 -15.94 11.54 -8.62
C HIS A 2 -16.18 10.36 -7.66
N PHE A 3 -17.10 9.44 -7.99
CA PHE A 3 -17.37 8.27 -7.15
C PHE A 3 -16.15 7.34 -7.02
N THR A 4 -15.44 7.07 -8.12
CA THR A 4 -14.23 6.23 -8.15
C THR A 4 -13.10 6.82 -7.32
N ILE A 5 -12.92 8.14 -7.39
CA ILE A 5 -11.91 8.87 -6.60
C ILE A 5 -12.22 8.77 -5.11
N LEU A 6 -13.47 9.01 -4.72
CA LEU A 6 -13.90 8.93 -3.31
C LEU A 6 -13.75 7.50 -2.77
N LEU A 7 -14.15 6.50 -3.57
CA LEU A 7 -13.98 5.09 -3.23
C LEU A 7 -12.50 4.76 -2.99
N PHE A 8 -11.62 5.19 -3.89
CA PHE A 8 -10.18 5.00 -3.75
C PHE A 8 -9.62 5.64 -2.47
N GLN A 9 -9.99 6.90 -2.20
CA GLN A 9 -9.52 7.64 -1.01
C GLN A 9 -9.94 6.92 0.28
N ILE A 10 -11.22 6.52 0.39
CA ILE A 10 -11.74 5.83 1.59
C ILE A 10 -11.05 4.48 1.79
N VAL A 11 -10.95 3.67 0.73
CA VAL A 11 -10.31 2.34 0.78
C VAL A 11 -8.83 2.48 1.16
N CYS A 12 -8.10 3.41 0.55
CA CYS A 12 -6.69 3.64 0.86
C CYS A 12 -6.51 4.12 2.30
N ILE A 13 -7.30 5.09 2.76
CA ILE A 13 -7.22 5.59 4.14
C ILE A 13 -7.43 4.45 5.13
N GLY A 14 -8.47 3.64 4.97
CA GLY A 14 -8.74 2.52 5.87
C GLY A 14 -7.64 1.47 5.88
N LEU A 15 -7.21 1.00 4.70
CA LEU A 15 -6.22 -0.07 4.58
C LEU A 15 -4.82 0.37 5.02
N PHE A 16 -4.36 1.54 4.58
CA PHE A 16 -3.02 2.02 4.87
C PHE A 16 -2.87 2.50 6.31
N SER A 17 -3.92 3.04 6.95
CA SER A 17 -3.85 3.38 8.39
C SER A 17 -3.47 2.15 9.24
N VAL A 18 -4.11 1.02 8.97
CA VAL A 18 -3.83 -0.25 9.68
C VAL A 18 -2.46 -0.81 9.30
N SER A 19 -2.09 -0.75 8.02
CA SER A 19 -0.77 -1.21 7.53
C SER A 19 0.38 -0.44 8.18
N ILE A 20 0.34 0.90 8.11
CA ILE A 20 1.34 1.81 8.66
C ILE A 20 1.50 1.54 10.15
N PHE A 21 0.39 1.50 10.90
CA PHE A 21 0.42 1.24 12.34
C PHE A 21 1.11 -0.10 12.66
N ASN A 22 0.75 -1.18 11.97
CA ASN A 22 1.34 -2.50 12.20
C ASN A 22 2.84 -2.57 11.86
N LYS A 23 3.28 -1.86 10.81
CA LYS A 23 4.70 -1.82 10.42
C LYS A 23 5.55 -0.99 11.38
N PHE A 24 5.07 0.19 11.80
CA PHE A 24 5.82 1.02 12.75
C PHE A 24 5.86 0.43 14.16
N THR A 25 4.78 -0.22 14.61
CA THR A 25 4.75 -0.91 15.91
C THR A 25 5.49 -2.24 15.91
N SER A 26 5.99 -2.70 14.76
CA SER A 26 6.65 -4.00 14.60
C SER A 26 5.85 -5.12 15.27
N SER A 27 4.55 -5.19 14.95
CA SER A 27 3.69 -6.22 15.53
C SER A 27 4.26 -7.62 15.26
N LYS A 28 4.10 -8.55 16.21
CA LYS A 28 4.68 -9.90 16.12
C LYS A 28 4.37 -10.59 14.79
N THR A 29 3.15 -10.43 14.30
CA THR A 29 2.70 -10.96 13.01
C THR A 29 3.42 -10.30 11.82
N MET A 30 3.65 -8.98 11.86
CA MET A 30 4.36 -8.27 10.79
C MET A 30 5.84 -8.66 10.74
N VAL A 31 6.49 -8.75 11.90
CA VAL A 31 7.88 -9.21 12.03
C VAL A 31 8.02 -10.65 11.52
N GLN A 32 7.07 -11.54 11.87
CA GLN A 32 7.06 -12.90 11.36
C GLN A 32 6.96 -12.93 9.83
N HIS A 33 6.01 -12.20 9.22
CA HIS A 33 5.88 -12.12 7.77
C HIS A 33 7.17 -11.61 7.10
N TRP A 34 7.81 -10.57 7.65
CA TRP A 34 9.06 -10.04 7.08
C TRP A 34 10.22 -11.03 7.15
N ASN A 35 10.32 -11.81 8.23
CA ASN A 35 11.27 -12.91 8.34
C ASN A 35 10.99 -14.00 7.30
N GLU A 36 9.73 -14.38 7.10
CA GLU A 36 9.32 -15.34 6.06
C GLU A 36 9.62 -14.82 4.64
N TYR A 37 9.56 -13.52 4.41
CA TYR A 37 9.95 -12.90 3.14
C TYR A 37 11.46 -12.86 2.92
N GLY A 38 12.26 -13.11 3.96
CA GLY A 38 13.73 -12.99 3.93
C GLY A 38 14.18 -11.56 3.64
N TYR A 39 13.40 -10.55 4.03
CA TYR A 39 13.77 -9.14 3.87
C TYR A 39 14.34 -8.56 5.16
N PRO A 40 15.29 -7.61 5.04
CA PRO A 40 15.80 -6.94 6.22
C PRO A 40 14.71 -6.05 6.84
N MET A 41 14.69 -5.99 8.18
CA MET A 41 13.66 -5.24 8.92
C MET A 41 13.66 -3.74 8.61
N TRP A 42 14.81 -3.14 8.25
CA TRP A 42 14.85 -1.73 7.85
C TRP A 42 13.96 -1.45 6.63
N LEU A 43 13.81 -2.42 5.71
CA LEU A 43 12.96 -2.28 4.54
C LEU A 43 11.47 -2.21 4.93
N MET A 44 11.08 -2.83 6.05
CA MET A 44 9.72 -2.69 6.61
C MET A 44 9.42 -1.22 6.89
N TYR A 45 10.30 -0.53 7.59
CA TYR A 45 10.14 0.89 7.92
C TYR A 45 10.19 1.80 6.69
N VAL A 46 11.01 1.46 5.69
CA VAL A 46 11.02 2.19 4.41
C VAL A 46 9.68 2.07 3.71
N THR A 47 9.13 0.86 3.59
CA THR A 47 7.79 0.69 2.99
C THR A 47 6.70 1.38 3.80
N ALA A 48 6.79 1.36 5.14
CA ALA A 48 5.85 2.06 6.02
C ALA A 48 5.92 3.59 5.84
N THR A 49 7.12 4.13 5.64
CA THR A 49 7.32 5.56 5.38
C THR A 49 6.78 5.96 4.01
N CYS A 50 7.01 5.15 2.97
CA CYS A 50 6.39 5.38 1.66
C CYS A 50 4.86 5.31 1.73
N GLU A 51 4.31 4.34 2.45
CA GLU A 51 2.87 4.24 2.71
C GLU A 51 2.34 5.47 3.44
N LEU A 52 3.07 5.99 4.42
CA LEU A 52 2.71 7.20 5.15
C LEU A 52 2.70 8.44 4.25
N ILE A 53 3.71 8.60 3.38
CA ILE A 53 3.75 9.70 2.40
C ILE A 53 2.55 9.61 1.45
N GLY A 54 2.26 8.42 0.91
CA GLY A 54 1.09 8.20 0.06
C GLY A 54 -0.22 8.45 0.79
N PHE A 55 -0.33 8.03 2.05
CA PHE A 55 -1.50 8.27 2.90
C PHE A 55 -1.75 9.76 3.14
N ILE A 56 -0.71 10.52 3.49
CA ILE A 56 -0.77 11.97 3.65
C ILE A 56 -1.16 12.62 2.32
N GLY A 57 -0.62 12.15 1.20
CA GLY A 57 -0.98 12.65 -0.13
C GLY A 57 -2.43 12.38 -0.51
N VAL A 58 -3.01 11.23 -0.12
CA VAL A 58 -4.44 10.95 -0.28
C VAL A 58 -5.27 11.92 0.55
N ILE A 59 -4.87 12.24 1.78
CA ILE A 59 -5.57 13.26 2.59
C ILE A 59 -5.41 14.64 1.95
N ALA A 60 -4.22 15.03 1.54
CA ALA A 60 -3.98 16.32 0.86
C ALA A 60 -4.80 16.45 -0.43
N SER A 61 -5.14 15.33 -1.07
CA SER A 61 -5.91 15.33 -2.32
C SER A 61 -7.34 15.84 -2.21
N PHE A 62 -7.91 15.92 -1.00
CA PHE A 62 -9.20 16.58 -0.77
C PHE A 62 -9.15 18.08 -1.09
N TRP A 63 -7.98 18.71 -0.95
CA TRP A 63 -7.75 20.12 -1.31
C TRP A 63 -6.98 20.28 -2.62
N ILE A 64 -6.05 19.37 -2.91
CA ILE A 64 -5.13 19.46 -4.05
C ILE A 64 -5.28 18.20 -4.92
N PRO A 65 -6.14 18.20 -5.95
CA PRO A 65 -6.40 16.99 -6.76
C PRO A 65 -5.15 16.33 -7.35
N ALA A 66 -4.11 17.12 -7.66
CA ALA A 66 -2.83 16.60 -8.17
C ALA A 66 -2.10 15.66 -7.18
N ALA A 67 -2.32 15.83 -5.86
CA ALA A 67 -1.74 14.97 -4.84
C ALA A 67 -2.26 13.52 -4.92
N LEU A 68 -3.46 13.32 -5.50
CA LEU A 68 -4.04 11.99 -5.67
C LEU A 68 -3.22 11.13 -6.61
N LYS A 69 -2.84 11.68 -7.78
CA LYS A 69 -2.05 10.95 -8.79
C LYS A 69 -0.68 10.59 -8.24
N PHE A 70 -0.04 11.54 -7.54
CA PHE A 70 1.24 11.29 -6.86
C PHE A 70 1.15 10.14 -5.84
N SER A 71 0.11 10.14 -5.01
CA SER A 71 -0.11 9.11 -4.00
C SER A 71 -0.37 7.74 -4.64
N ALA A 72 -1.20 7.70 -5.68
CA ALA A 72 -1.47 6.49 -6.44
C ALA A 72 -0.20 5.92 -7.09
N SER A 73 0.70 6.77 -7.61
CA SER A 73 2.00 6.32 -8.14
C SER A 73 2.88 5.67 -7.07
N ILE A 74 2.96 6.25 -5.88
CA ILE A 74 3.69 5.63 -4.76
C ILE A 74 3.09 4.27 -4.42
N PHE A 75 1.76 4.21 -4.31
CA PHE A 75 1.03 2.97 -4.02
C PHE A 75 1.25 1.88 -5.07
N ILE A 76 1.31 2.22 -6.37
CA ILE A 76 1.63 1.26 -7.43
C ILE A 76 2.99 0.60 -7.17
N VAL A 77 4.02 1.39 -6.87
CA VAL A 77 5.38 0.88 -6.64
C VAL A 77 5.42 -0.08 -5.45
N ILE A 78 4.82 0.30 -4.32
CA ILE A 78 4.80 -0.56 -3.13
C ILE A 78 3.93 -1.81 -3.31
N MET A 79 2.84 -1.73 -4.08
CA MET A 79 1.97 -2.88 -4.32
C MET A 79 2.65 -3.89 -5.24
N ILE A 80 3.41 -3.44 -6.25
CA ILE A 80 4.25 -4.33 -7.07
C ILE A 80 5.29 -5.03 -6.20
N ALA A 81 5.98 -4.28 -5.32
CA ALA A 81 6.95 -4.86 -4.38
C ALA A 81 6.29 -5.87 -3.43
N ALA A 82 5.08 -5.59 -2.94
CA ALA A 82 4.31 -6.49 -2.08
C ALA A 82 3.87 -7.76 -2.82
N LEU A 83 3.45 -7.67 -4.08
CA LEU A 83 3.13 -8.83 -4.92
C LEU A 83 4.36 -9.71 -5.13
N TYR A 84 5.51 -9.10 -5.43
CA TYR A 84 6.78 -9.82 -5.54
C TYR A 84 7.13 -10.54 -4.23
N ALA A 85 6.97 -9.88 -3.08
CA ALA A 85 7.21 -10.49 -1.76
C ALA A 85 6.31 -11.71 -1.51
N HIS A 86 5.01 -11.60 -1.75
CA HIS A 86 4.05 -12.67 -1.50
C HIS A 86 4.23 -13.87 -2.44
N ILE A 87 4.44 -13.63 -3.74
CA ILE A 87 4.47 -14.68 -4.76
C ILE A 87 5.83 -15.39 -4.79
N ILE A 88 6.93 -14.63 -4.76
CA ILE A 88 8.26 -15.18 -5.03
C ILE A 88 8.98 -15.59 -3.75
N ARG A 89 8.87 -14.81 -2.67
CA ARG A 89 9.61 -15.06 -1.44
C ARG A 89 8.85 -15.95 -0.47
N ALA A 90 7.60 -15.60 -0.20
CA ALA A 90 6.84 -16.23 0.87
C ALA A 90 6.19 -17.58 0.47
N LYS A 91 6.04 -17.83 -0.85
CA LYS A 91 5.26 -18.96 -1.41
C LYS A 91 3.88 -19.13 -0.77
N HIS A 92 3.32 -18.05 -0.21
CA HIS A 92 2.01 -18.08 0.41
C HIS A 92 0.94 -18.31 -0.66
N LYS A 93 -0.23 -18.80 -0.25
CA LYS A 93 -1.37 -18.96 -1.16
C LYS A 93 -1.66 -17.62 -1.86
N PRO A 94 -1.97 -17.61 -3.16
CA PRO A 94 -2.20 -16.37 -3.92
C PRO A 94 -3.31 -15.49 -3.33
N ILE A 95 -4.23 -16.07 -2.55
CA ILE A 95 -5.29 -15.37 -1.80
C ILE A 95 -4.72 -14.32 -0.83
N THR A 96 -3.53 -14.53 -0.25
CA THR A 96 -2.94 -13.56 0.69
C THR A 96 -2.53 -12.25 0.00
N SER A 97 -2.35 -12.27 -1.32
CA SER A 97 -1.98 -11.10 -2.14
C SER A 97 -3.19 -10.32 -2.68
N LEU A 98 -4.42 -10.78 -2.42
CA LEU A 98 -5.65 -10.20 -2.97
C LEU A 98 -5.79 -8.70 -2.67
N ARG A 99 -5.42 -8.29 -1.45
CA ARG A 99 -5.44 -6.88 -1.04
C ARG A 99 -4.54 -6.02 -1.94
N ALA A 100 -3.33 -6.50 -2.22
CA ALA A 100 -2.37 -5.78 -3.06
C ALA A 100 -2.88 -5.67 -4.50
N VAL A 101 -3.49 -6.72 -5.05
CA VAL A 101 -4.09 -6.69 -6.40
C VAL A 101 -5.22 -5.69 -6.50
N ILE A 102 -6.15 -5.68 -5.54
CA ILE A 102 -7.30 -4.76 -5.53
C ILE A 102 -6.82 -3.30 -5.49
N VAL A 103 -5.90 -2.98 -4.56
CA VAL A 103 -5.36 -1.61 -4.42
C VAL A 103 -4.59 -1.21 -5.68
N LEU A 104 -3.81 -2.12 -6.27
CA LEU A 104 -3.07 -1.86 -7.50
C LEU A 104 -3.99 -1.49 -8.67
N ILE A 105 -5.06 -2.25 -8.89
CA ILE A 105 -6.06 -1.97 -9.94
C ILE A 105 -6.69 -0.60 -9.72
N LEU A 106 -7.10 -0.29 -8.49
CA LEU A 106 -7.69 1.00 -8.17
C LEU A 106 -6.70 2.16 -8.42
N CYS A 107 -5.42 1.99 -8.07
CA CYS A 107 -4.40 3.01 -8.34
C CYS A 107 -4.22 3.24 -9.85
N ILE A 108 -4.17 2.16 -10.66
CA ILE A 108 -4.02 2.26 -12.11
C ILE A 108 -5.18 3.06 -12.71
N ILE A 109 -6.42 2.75 -12.31
CA ILE A 109 -7.62 3.47 -12.78
C ILE A 109 -7.53 4.96 -12.45
N VAL A 110 -7.09 5.31 -11.24
CA VAL A 110 -6.95 6.70 -10.79
C VAL A 110 -5.84 7.46 -11.52
N VAL A 111 -4.75 6.78 -11.89
CA VAL A 111 -3.64 7.41 -12.65
C VAL A 111 -4.01 7.59 -14.12
N SER A 112 -4.73 6.63 -14.72
CA SER A 112 -5.14 6.66 -16.13
C SER A 112 -6.32 7.57 -16.43
N GLY A 113 -7.16 7.88 -15.43
CA GLY A 113 -8.28 8.83 -15.52
C GLY A 113 -7.86 10.26 -15.30
#